data_AF-A0A218QML4-F1
#
_entry.id   AF-A0A218QML4-F1
#
_cell.length_a   1.000
_cell.length_b   1.000
_cell.length_c   1.000
_cell.angle_alpha   90.00
_cell.angle_beta   90.00
_cell.angle_gamma   90.00
#
_symmetry.space_group_name_H-M   'P 1'
#
loop_
_entity.id
_entity.type
_entity.pdbx_description
1 polymer ?
#
loop_
_entity_poly.entity_id
_entity_poly.type
_entity_poly.pdbx_seq_one_letter_code
_entity_poly.pdbx_strand_id
1 'polypeptide(L)' 'MTQNLHQMTNTELKQYISKHRNDEEEFRAALEVLMSRRDPSTQQPYPFDLADPDSEVKALLMEKLKKAE' A
#
# COMPACT_ATOMS: atom_id res chain seq x y z
N MET A 1 -18.38 -13.89 -3.84
CA MET A 1 -18.21 -14.16 -2.40
C MET A 1 -17.35 -13.06 -1.74
N THR A 2 -17.58 -11.79 -2.09
CA THR A 2 -16.69 -10.66 -1.80
C THR A 2 -16.90 -10.01 -0.43
N GLN A 3 -17.90 -10.46 0.34
CA GLN A 3 -18.26 -9.85 1.64
C GLN A 3 -17.18 -10.03 2.72
N ASN A 4 -16.22 -10.94 2.54
CA ASN A 4 -15.14 -11.14 3.52
C ASN A 4 -13.95 -10.18 3.34
N LEU A 5 -13.67 -9.72 2.11
CA LEU A 5 -12.45 -8.95 1.82
C LEU A 5 -12.41 -7.61 2.58
N HIS A 6 -13.55 -6.93 2.70
CA HIS A 6 -13.66 -5.67 3.44
C HIS A 6 -13.46 -5.82 4.95
N GLN A 7 -13.60 -7.02 5.51
CA GLN A 7 -13.44 -7.29 6.94
C GLN A 7 -12.01 -7.72 7.31
N MET A 8 -11.25 -8.22 6.33
CA MET A 8 -9.86 -8.64 6.52
C MET A 8 -8.95 -7.45 6.87
N THR A 9 -7.93 -7.65 7.69
CA THR A 9 -6.86 -6.67 7.92
C THR A 9 -6.00 -6.47 6.67
N ASN A 10 -5.19 -5.41 6.63
CA ASN A 10 -4.29 -5.18 5.49
C ASN A 10 -3.24 -6.30 5.32
N THR A 11 -2.84 -6.95 6.42
CA THR A 11 -1.91 -8.10 6.37
C THR A 11 -2.60 -9.32 5.74
N GLU A 12 -3.83 -9.60 6.16
CA GLU A 12 -4.62 -10.72 5.62
C GLU A 12 -4.95 -10.49 4.14
N LEU A 13 -5.32 -9.27 3.73
CA LEU A 13 -5.53 -8.93 2.31
C LEU A 13 -4.26 -9.16 1.48
N LYS A 14 -3.08 -8.74 1.96
CA LYS A 14 -1.82 -8.98 1.25
C LYS A 14 -1.51 -10.48 1.11
N GLN A 15 -1.77 -11.26 2.15
CA GLN A 15 -1.62 -12.72 2.09
C GLN A 15 -2.63 -13.36 1.12
N TYR A 16 -3.87 -12.88 1.11
CA TYR A 16 -4.92 -13.31 0.20
C TYR A 16 -4.53 -13.05 -1.26
N ILE A 17 -4.14 -11.82 -1.59
CA ILE A 17 -3.61 -11.44 -2.91
C ILE A 17 -2.44 -12.33 -3.31
N SER A 18 -1.53 -12.64 -2.39
CA SER A 18 -0.40 -13.53 -2.66
C SER A 18 -0.82 -14.97 -2.98
N LYS A 19 -1.86 -15.50 -2.35
CA LYS A 19 -2.39 -16.85 -2.59
C LYS A 19 -3.20 -16.94 -3.88
N HIS A 20 -3.89 -15.86 -4.25
CA HIS A 20 -4.81 -15.80 -5.39
C HIS A 20 -4.21 -15.05 -6.60
N ARG A 21 -2.88 -14.98 -6.74
CA ARG A 21 -2.22 -14.24 -7.84
C ARG A 21 -2.65 -14.67 -9.26
N ASN A 22 -3.06 -15.92 -9.43
CA ASN A 22 -3.44 -16.48 -10.72
C ASN A 22 -4.96 -16.48 -10.95
N ASP A 23 -5.75 -16.02 -9.97
CA ASP A 23 -7.19 -15.86 -10.08
C ASP A 23 -7.48 -14.37 -10.28
N GLU A 24 -7.80 -13.99 -11.52
CA GLU A 24 -7.92 -12.58 -11.90
C GLU A 24 -9.03 -11.86 -11.11
N GLU A 25 -10.17 -12.51 -10.87
CA GLU A 25 -11.30 -11.90 -10.17
C GLU A 25 -10.96 -11.69 -8.69
N GLU A 26 -10.49 -12.73 -8.01
CA GLU A 26 -10.17 -12.66 -6.58
C GLU A 26 -8.96 -11.74 -6.30
N PHE A 27 -7.94 -11.76 -7.19
CA PHE A 27 -6.81 -10.84 -7.12
C PHE A 27 -7.27 -9.38 -7.24
N ARG A 28 -8.06 -9.09 -8.27
CA ARG A 28 -8.50 -7.72 -8.56
C ARG A 28 -9.39 -7.18 -7.45
N ALA A 29 -10.35 -7.98 -6.99
CA ALA A 29 -11.24 -7.58 -5.90
C ALA A 29 -10.48 -7.29 -4.60
N ALA A 30 -9.54 -8.15 -4.21
CA ALA A 30 -8.76 -7.95 -2.99
C ALA A 30 -7.80 -6.74 -3.10
N LEU A 31 -7.21 -6.52 -4.29
CA LEU A 31 -6.36 -5.35 -4.54
C LEU A 31 -7.14 -4.04 -4.46
N GLU A 32 -8.36 -3.99 -4.98
CA GLU A 32 -9.22 -2.80 -4.93
C GLU A 32 -9.59 -2.42 -3.49
N VAL A 33 -9.91 -3.41 -2.65
CA VAL A 33 -10.14 -3.19 -1.21
C VAL A 33 -8.86 -2.67 -0.53
N LEU A 34 -7.69 -3.21 -0.86
CA LEU A 34 -6.43 -2.73 -0.29
C LEU A 34 -6.12 -1.29 -0.71
N MET A 35 -6.39 -0.92 -1.96
CA MET A 35 -6.14 0.43 -2.47
C MET A 35 -7.14 1.46 -1.95
N SER A 36 -8.42 1.11 -1.81
CA SER A 36 -9.44 2.02 -1.25
C SER A 36 -9.21 2.40 0.21
N ARG A 37 -8.46 1.58 0.96
CA ARG A 37 -8.06 1.87 2.34
C ARG A 37 -6.84 2.79 2.48
N ARG A 38 -6.17 3.14 1.38
CA ARG A 38 -5.05 4.08 1.45
C ARG A 38 -5.57 5.44 1.90
N ASP A 39 -4.97 5.95 2.97
CA ASP A 39 -5.20 7.31 3.41
C ASP A 39 -4.50 8.28 2.44
N PRO A 40 -5.23 9.14 1.72
CA PRO A 40 -4.65 10.09 0.78
C PRO A 40 -3.73 11.10 1.48
N SER A 41 -3.92 11.36 2.78
CA SER A 41 -3.02 12.24 3.55
C SER A 41 -1.64 11.63 3.78
N THR A 42 -1.52 10.30 3.66
CA THR A 42 -0.26 9.56 3.77
C THR A 42 0.38 9.26 2.41
N GLN A 43 -0.26 9.68 1.33
CA GLN A 43 0.22 9.43 -0.02
C GLN A 43 1.46 10.28 -0.29
N GLN A 44 2.57 9.62 -0.56
CA GLN A 44 3.81 10.29 -0.90
C GLN A 44 3.82 10.61 -2.40
N PRO A 45 4.26 11.81 -2.79
CA PRO A 45 4.48 12.14 -4.19
C PRO A 45 5.47 11.16 -4.82
N TYR A 46 5.33 10.94 -6.13
CA TYR A 46 6.25 10.09 -6.84
C TYR A 46 7.66 10.73 -6.82
N PRO A 47 8.73 10.00 -6.47
CA PRO A 47 10.04 10.59 -6.23
C PRO A 47 10.62 11.41 -7.38
N PHE A 48 10.31 11.04 -8.63
CA PHE A 48 10.83 11.76 -9.80
C PHE A 48 10.05 13.02 -10.15
N ASP A 49 8.88 13.23 -9.54
CA ASP A 49 8.10 14.46 -9.68
C ASP A 49 8.52 15.53 -8.65
N LEU A 50 9.46 15.20 -7.76
CA LEU A 50 10.00 16.09 -6.75
C LEU A 50 10.99 17.10 -7.34
N ALA A 51 11.10 18.27 -6.70
CA ALA A 51 12.05 19.30 -7.13
C ALA A 51 13.50 18.89 -6.85
N ASP A 52 13.74 18.19 -5.74
CA ASP A 52 15.04 17.58 -5.41
C ASP A 52 14.83 16.14 -4.89
N PRO A 53 14.70 15.16 -5.82
CA PRO A 53 14.38 13.77 -5.49
C PRO A 53 15.34 13.14 -4.47
N ASP A 54 16.64 13.36 -4.62
CA ASP A 54 17.66 12.71 -3.80
C ASP A 54 17.62 13.18 -2.35
N SER A 55 17.44 14.49 -2.14
CA SER A 55 17.40 15.08 -0.80
C SER A 55 16.09 14.75 -0.08
N GLU A 56 14.96 14.92 -0.77
CA GLU A 56 13.63 14.71 -0.19
C GLU A 56 13.38 13.25 0.19
N VAL A 57 13.79 12.30 -0.67
CA VAL A 57 13.67 10.86 -0.37
C VAL A 57 14.56 10.45 0.80
N LYS A 58 15.79 10.98 0.89
CA LYS A 58 16.69 10.70 2.03
C LYS A 58 16.12 11.25 3.34
N ALA A 59 15.60 12.48 3.34
CA ALA A 59 14.98 13.08 4.51
C ALA A 59 13.79 12.23 5.00
N LEU A 60 12.95 11.80 4.05
CA LEU A 60 11.81 10.95 4.33
C LEU A 60 12.22 9.58 4.90
N LEU A 61 13.24 8.93 4.34
CA LEU A 61 13.76 7.66 4.84
C LEU A 61 14.23 7.82 6.31
N MET A 62 14.97 8.87 6.61
CA MET A 62 15.45 9.16 7.97
C MET A 62 14.31 9.41 8.94
N GLU A 63 13.23 10.10 8.51
CA GLU A 63 12.04 10.29 9.34
C GLU A 63 11.34 8.96 9.68
N LYS A 64 11.21 8.06 8.69
CA LYS A 64 10.57 6.75 8.89
C LYS A 64 11.38 5.87 9.84
N LEU A 65 12.70 5.89 9.74
CA LEU A 65 13.58 5.13 10.64
C LEU A 65 13.43 5.61 12.09
N LYS A 66 13.41 6.93 12.32
CA LYS A 66 13.23 7.51 13.67
C LYS A 66 11.86 7.19 14.30
N LYS A 67 10.81 7.00 13.49
CA LYS A 67 9.47 6.60 13.98
C LYS A 67 9.36 5.11 14.30
N ALA A 68 10.32 4.31 13.87
CA ALA A 68 10.35 2.87 14.09
C ALA A 68 11.15 2.47 15.35
N GLU A 69 11.96 3.40 15.89
CA GLU A 69 12.56 3.32 17.25
C GLU A 69 11.54 3.76 18.32
#